data_AF-H9FHM0-F1
#
_entry.id   AF-H9FHM0-F1
#
_cell.length_a   1.000
_cell.length_b   1.000
_cell.length_c   1.000
_cell.angle_alpha   90.00
_cell.angle_beta   90.00
_cell.angle_gamma   90.00
#
_symmetry.space_group_name_H-M   'P 1'
#
loop_
_entity.id
_entity.type
_entity.pdbx_description
1 polymer ?
#
loop_
_entity_poly.entity_id
_entity_poly.type
_entity_poly.pdbx_seq_one_letter_code
_entity_poly.pdbx_strand_id
1 'polypeptide(L)'
;GFKGIQGPRGPPGLMGKEGIIGPLGILGPSGLPGPKGDKGSRGDWGLQGPRGPPGPRGRPGPPGPPGGPIQLQQDDLGVAFQTWMDTSGALRPEGYSYPDRLVLDQGGEIFKTLHYLSNLIQSIKTPLGTKENPARVCRDLMDCEQKMVDGTYWVDPNLGCSSDTIEVSCNFTHGGQTCLKPITAS
;
A
#
# COMPACT_ATOMS: atom_id res chain seq x y z
N GLY A 1 55.52 -66.99 -99.09
CA GLY A 1 56.59 -66.35 -98.28
C GLY A 1 56.38 -66.71 -96.82
N PHE A 2 57.45 -66.94 -96.07
CA PHE A 2 57.37 -67.30 -94.65
C PHE A 2 56.93 -66.11 -93.79
N LYS A 3 56.12 -66.37 -92.75
CA LYS A 3 55.60 -65.35 -91.83
C LYS A 3 56.74 -64.87 -90.91
N GLY A 4 56.94 -63.56 -90.80
CA GLY A 4 58.01 -62.97 -90.00
C GLY A 4 57.87 -63.29 -88.50
N ILE A 5 59.01 -63.50 -87.84
CA ILE A 5 59.08 -63.73 -86.40
C ILE A 5 58.64 -62.49 -85.62
N GLN A 6 57.91 -62.69 -84.52
CA GLN A 6 57.46 -61.58 -83.67
C GLN A 6 58.64 -60.99 -82.90
N GLY A 7 58.73 -59.65 -82.90
CA GLY A 7 59.80 -58.93 -82.22
C GLY A 7 59.78 -59.11 -80.70
N PRO A 8 60.93 -58.92 -80.03
CA PRO A 8 61.03 -59.06 -78.58
C PRO A 8 60.16 -58.04 -77.85
N ARG A 9 59.72 -58.41 -76.64
CA ARG A 9 58.95 -57.51 -75.77
C ARG A 9 59.84 -56.34 -75.34
N GLY A 10 59.29 -55.13 -75.36
CA GLY A 10 59.99 -53.92 -74.92
C GLY A 10 60.37 -53.97 -73.43
N PRO A 11 61.37 -53.17 -73.00
CA PRO A 11 61.80 -53.12 -71.61
C PRO A 11 60.70 -52.55 -70.69
N PRO A 12 60.72 -52.86 -69.38
CA PRO A 12 59.82 -52.25 -68.41
C PRO A 12 59.98 -50.73 -68.35
N GLY A 13 58.88 -50.02 -68.08
CA GLY A 13 58.90 -48.56 -67.88
C GLY A 13 59.65 -48.15 -66.61
N LEU A 14 60.17 -46.92 -66.61
CA LEU A 14 60.84 -46.33 -65.45
C LEU A 14 59.83 -46.09 -64.30
N MET A 15 60.29 -46.26 -63.05
CA MET A 15 59.49 -45.98 -61.86
C MET A 15 59.18 -44.48 -61.75
N GLY A 16 57.96 -44.15 -61.36
CA GLY A 16 57.53 -42.76 -61.19
C GLY A 16 58.31 -42.05 -60.06
N LYS A 17 58.53 -40.74 -60.23
CA LYS A 17 59.15 -39.89 -59.21
C LYS A 17 58.26 -39.76 -57.96
N GLU A 18 58.89 -39.62 -56.79
CA GLU A 18 58.21 -39.40 -55.52
C GLU A 18 57.43 -38.06 -55.54
N GLY A 19 56.29 -38.03 -54.83
CA GLY A 19 55.42 -36.86 -54.76
C GLY A 19 56.04 -35.73 -53.94
N ILE A 20 55.65 -34.48 -54.23
CA ILE A 20 56.07 -33.32 -53.44
C ILE A 20 55.42 -33.33 -52.04
N ILE A 21 56.16 -32.90 -51.02
CA ILE A 21 55.63 -32.69 -49.67
C ILE A 21 54.61 -31.54 -49.71
N GLY A 22 53.48 -31.73 -49.02
CA GLY A 22 52.40 -30.73 -48.95
C GLY A 22 52.80 -29.45 -48.19
N PRO A 23 52.09 -28.33 -48.40
CA PRO A 23 52.38 -27.07 -47.72
C PRO A 23 52.11 -27.15 -46.21
N LEU A 24 52.80 -26.29 -45.44
CA LEU A 24 52.56 -26.11 -44.01
C LEU A 24 51.14 -25.56 -43.77
N GLY A 25 50.46 -26.05 -42.73
CA GLY A 25 49.13 -25.56 -42.35
C GLY A 25 49.12 -24.10 -41.91
N ILE A 26 47.97 -23.43 -42.07
CA ILE A 26 47.76 -22.04 -41.64
C ILE A 26 47.79 -21.91 -40.11
N LEU A 27 48.33 -20.80 -39.60
CA LEU A 27 48.30 -20.46 -38.18
C LEU A 27 46.84 -20.18 -37.76
N GLY A 28 46.44 -20.70 -36.59
CA GLY A 28 45.10 -20.48 -36.05
C GLY A 28 44.82 -19.01 -35.69
N PRO A 29 43.54 -18.59 -35.60
CA PRO A 29 43.17 -17.24 -35.23
C PRO A 29 43.55 -16.92 -33.77
N SER A 30 43.81 -15.64 -33.50
CA SER A 30 44.00 -15.14 -32.12
C SER A 30 42.75 -15.36 -31.27
N GLY A 31 42.93 -15.62 -29.98
CA GLY A 31 41.83 -15.76 -29.02
C GLY A 31 41.02 -14.48 -28.84
N LEU A 32 39.75 -14.61 -28.46
CA LEU A 32 38.86 -13.48 -28.18
C LEU A 32 39.30 -12.71 -26.91
N PRO A 33 39.05 -11.39 -26.84
CA PRO A 33 39.22 -10.63 -25.61
C PRO A 33 38.40 -11.23 -24.45
N GLY A 34 38.95 -11.18 -23.23
CA GLY A 34 38.26 -11.64 -22.03
C GLY A 34 37.01 -10.81 -21.71
N PRO A 35 36.06 -11.35 -20.92
CA PRO A 35 34.85 -10.64 -20.52
C PRO A 35 35.19 -9.39 -19.69
N LYS A 36 34.33 -8.37 -19.80
CA LYS A 36 34.41 -7.16 -18.97
C LYS A 36 34.12 -7.54 -17.50
N GLY A 37 34.94 -7.04 -16.58
CA GLY A 37 34.77 -7.30 -15.14
C GLY A 37 33.45 -6.73 -14.58
N ASP A 38 32.98 -7.33 -13.49
CA ASP A 38 31.72 -6.98 -12.83
C ASP A 38 31.72 -5.56 -12.27
N LYS A 39 30.54 -4.93 -12.24
CA LYS A 39 30.34 -3.60 -11.66
C LYS A 39 30.45 -3.69 -10.12
N GLY A 40 31.25 -2.80 -9.52
CA GLY A 40 31.41 -2.74 -8.06
C GLY A 40 30.08 -2.55 -7.31
N SER A 41 29.99 -3.12 -6.11
CA SER A 41 28.83 -3.03 -5.24
C SER A 41 28.54 -1.59 -4.80
N ARG A 42 27.25 -1.24 -4.71
CA ARG A 42 26.81 0.05 -4.15
C ARG A 42 27.20 0.09 -2.68
N GLY A 43 27.80 1.20 -2.23
CA GLY A 43 28.16 1.39 -0.81
C GLY A 43 26.94 1.33 0.11
N ASP A 44 27.15 0.88 1.34
CA ASP A 44 26.10 0.74 2.35
C ASP A 44 25.48 2.09 2.72
N TRP A 45 24.18 2.08 3.03
CA TRP A 45 23.47 3.25 3.54
C TRP A 45 23.99 3.61 4.93
N GLY A 46 24.23 4.90 5.17
CA GLY A 46 24.64 5.41 6.48
C GLY A 46 23.63 5.08 7.59
N LEU A 47 24.12 4.92 8.82
CA LEU A 47 23.31 4.63 9.99
C LEU A 47 22.24 5.73 10.21
N GLN A 48 21.02 5.31 10.56
CA GLN A 48 19.94 6.24 10.91
C GLN A 48 20.32 7.05 12.16
N GLY A 49 20.07 8.36 12.11
CA GLY A 49 20.36 9.26 13.23
C GLY A 49 19.55 8.92 14.50
N PRO A 50 20.01 9.35 15.68
CA PRO A 50 19.32 9.08 16.94
C PRO A 50 17.93 9.72 16.98
N ARG A 51 16.99 9.07 17.67
CA ARG A 51 15.64 9.60 17.91
C ARG A 51 15.72 10.93 18.68
N GLY A 52 14.97 11.94 18.25
CA GLY A 52 14.89 13.23 18.95
C GLY A 52 14.30 13.11 20.36
N PRO A 53 14.55 14.10 21.24
CA PRO A 53 14.02 14.11 22.60
C PRO A 53 12.47 14.20 22.63
N PRO A 54 11.81 13.73 23.71
CA PRO A 54 10.37 13.92 23.90
C PRO A 54 9.98 15.41 23.87
N GLY A 55 8.84 15.71 23.25
CA GLY A 55 8.29 17.07 23.24
C GLY A 55 7.87 17.55 24.65
N PRO A 56 7.73 18.88 24.85
CA PRO A 56 7.29 19.45 26.12
C PRO A 56 5.85 19.04 26.47
N ARG A 57 5.55 18.95 27.76
CA ARG A 57 4.19 18.68 28.25
C ARG A 57 3.23 19.78 27.81
N GLY A 58 2.06 19.41 27.30
CA GLY A 58 1.00 20.35 26.94
C GLY A 58 0.51 21.18 28.13
N ARG A 59 -0.06 22.37 27.85
CA ARG A 59 -0.64 23.24 28.88
C ARG A 59 -1.86 22.55 29.53
N PRO A 60 -2.15 22.83 30.82
CA PRO A 60 -3.40 22.40 31.45
C PRO A 60 -4.61 22.85 30.64
N GLY A 61 -5.64 22.00 30.55
CA GLY A 61 -6.92 22.36 29.94
C GLY A 61 -7.67 23.42 30.75
N PRO A 62 -8.64 24.13 30.15
CA PRO A 62 -9.50 25.07 30.88
C PRO A 62 -10.34 24.36 31.95
N PRO A 63 -10.77 25.05 33.01
CA PRO A 63 -11.70 24.50 34.01
C PRO A 63 -12.98 23.96 33.35
N GLY A 64 -13.48 22.82 33.85
CA GLY A 64 -14.76 22.26 33.42
C GLY A 64 -15.95 23.13 33.86
N PRO A 65 -17.10 23.03 33.19
CA PRO A 65 -18.33 23.72 33.60
C PRO A 65 -18.80 23.24 35.00
N PRO A 66 -19.51 24.07 35.78
CA PRO A 66 -20.03 23.70 37.10
C PRO A 66 -20.95 22.48 37.03
N GLY A 67 -20.69 21.46 37.88
CA GLY A 67 -21.55 20.28 38.01
C GLY A 67 -22.84 20.61 38.75
N GLY A 68 -23.99 20.32 38.14
CA GLY A 68 -25.29 20.32 38.82
C GLY A 68 -25.39 19.18 39.84
N PRO A 69 -26.21 19.33 40.90
CA PRO A 69 -26.24 18.39 42.01
C PRO A 69 -26.76 17.01 41.58
N ILE A 70 -25.96 15.98 41.85
CA ILE A 70 -26.32 14.57 41.76
C ILE A 70 -27.00 14.18 43.06
N GLN A 71 -28.30 13.85 43.02
CA GLN A 71 -28.96 13.10 44.09
C GLN A 71 -28.80 11.61 43.78
N LEU A 72 -27.87 10.99 44.49
CA LEU A 72 -27.66 9.55 44.47
C LEU A 72 -28.75 8.92 45.36
N GLN A 73 -29.85 8.45 44.78
CA GLN A 73 -30.71 7.49 45.46
C GLN A 73 -30.39 6.11 44.90
N GLN A 74 -29.66 5.39 45.72
CA GLN A 74 -29.40 3.96 45.66
C GLN A 74 -30.74 3.20 45.58
N ASP A 75 -30.73 2.06 44.89
CA ASP A 75 -31.80 1.03 44.84
C ASP A 75 -32.82 1.12 43.68
N ASP A 76 -32.43 0.86 42.42
CA ASP A 76 -33.34 0.18 41.46
C ASP A 76 -32.70 -0.33 40.14
N LEU A 77 -31.39 -0.64 40.11
CA LEU A 77 -30.73 -1.03 38.85
C LEU A 77 -31.05 -2.47 38.38
N GLY A 78 -31.68 -3.28 39.22
CA GLY A 78 -31.97 -4.69 38.93
C GLY A 78 -33.33 -4.94 38.28
N VAL A 79 -34.33 -4.08 38.53
CA VAL A 79 -35.73 -4.34 38.14
C VAL A 79 -36.03 -3.74 36.76
N ALA A 80 -35.43 -2.59 36.44
CA ALA A 80 -35.64 -1.90 35.17
C ALA A 80 -35.13 -2.69 33.95
N PHE A 81 -34.08 -3.51 34.10
CA PHE A 81 -33.52 -4.29 33.01
C PHE A 81 -34.40 -5.51 32.65
N GLN A 82 -35.09 -6.08 33.64
CA GLN A 82 -35.97 -7.25 33.43
C GLN A 82 -37.28 -6.83 32.74
N THR A 83 -37.85 -5.70 33.15
CA THR A 83 -39.13 -5.19 32.62
C THR A 83 -39.04 -4.83 31.13
N TRP A 84 -37.88 -4.43 30.61
CA TRP A 84 -37.73 -4.06 29.19
C TRP A 84 -37.67 -5.27 28.24
N MET A 85 -37.27 -6.45 28.72
CA MET A 85 -37.25 -7.68 27.91
C MET A 85 -38.66 -8.28 27.75
N ASP A 86 -39.56 -8.04 28.71
CA ASP A 86 -40.89 -8.66 28.75
C ASP A 86 -41.97 -7.87 27.97
N THR A 87 -41.76 -6.59 27.64
CA THR A 87 -42.77 -5.73 26.99
C THR A 87 -42.91 -5.92 25.47
N SER A 88 -42.22 -6.90 24.87
CA SER A 88 -42.42 -7.25 23.46
C SER A 88 -43.58 -8.24 23.23
N GLY A 89 -44.30 -8.64 24.29
CA GLY A 89 -45.49 -9.49 24.20
C GLY A 89 -46.73 -8.92 24.91
N ALA A 90 -47.76 -8.59 24.13
CA ALA A 90 -49.18 -8.53 24.50
C ALA A 90 -49.78 -7.22 25.10
N LEU A 91 -50.49 -6.49 24.22
CA LEU A 91 -51.84 -5.91 24.33
C LEU A 91 -52.39 -5.46 25.72
N ARG A 92 -52.69 -4.15 25.87
CA ARG A 92 -54.05 -3.54 26.06
C ARG A 92 -53.94 -2.06 26.52
N PRO A 93 -54.94 -1.20 26.25
CA PRO A 93 -54.88 0.24 26.52
C PRO A 93 -55.67 0.59 27.78
N GLU A 94 -55.02 1.08 28.84
CA GLU A 94 -55.71 1.86 29.87
C GLU A 94 -54.88 3.06 30.27
N GLY A 95 -55.57 4.21 30.30
CA GLY A 95 -54.97 5.52 30.43
C GLY A 95 -54.43 5.78 31.82
N TYR A 96 -53.27 6.42 31.86
CA TYR A 96 -52.83 7.20 33.02
C TYR A 96 -51.99 8.37 32.52
N SER A 97 -52.49 9.58 32.76
CA SER A 97 -51.83 10.84 32.43
C SER A 97 -50.88 11.23 33.57
N TYR A 98 -49.56 11.21 33.33
CA TYR A 98 -48.52 11.81 34.17
C TYR A 98 -47.33 12.21 33.26
N PRO A 99 -46.56 13.28 33.55
CA PRO A 99 -46.05 14.20 32.55
C PRO A 99 -44.85 13.63 31.78
N ASP A 100 -45.13 13.25 30.55
CA ASP A 100 -44.17 12.77 29.55
C ASP A 100 -43.38 13.93 28.91
N ARG A 101 -42.75 14.77 29.73
CA ARG A 101 -42.05 15.98 29.24
C ARG A 101 -40.59 16.14 29.67
N LEU A 102 -40.05 15.23 30.49
CA LEU A 102 -38.65 15.32 30.95
C LEU A 102 -37.74 14.18 30.45
N VAL A 103 -38.29 13.12 29.85
CA VAL A 103 -37.50 11.99 29.34
C VAL A 103 -37.10 12.19 27.86
N LEU A 104 -37.81 13.06 27.13
CA LEU A 104 -37.54 13.32 25.70
C LEU A 104 -36.24 14.11 25.45
N ASP A 105 -35.81 14.92 26.40
CA ASP A 105 -34.66 15.83 26.23
C ASP A 105 -33.32 15.09 26.38
N GLN A 106 -33.21 14.21 27.39
CA GLN A 106 -32.05 13.33 27.57
C GLN A 106 -31.90 12.31 26.45
N GLY A 107 -33.01 11.76 25.95
CA GLY A 107 -32.99 10.89 24.78
C GLY A 107 -32.40 11.61 23.56
N GLY A 108 -32.81 12.86 23.32
CA GLY A 108 -32.30 13.68 22.24
C GLY A 108 -30.79 13.94 22.31
N GLU A 109 -30.24 14.18 23.50
CA GLU A 109 -28.78 14.33 23.68
C GLU A 109 -28.03 13.02 23.41
N ILE A 110 -28.52 11.89 23.91
CA ILE A 110 -27.94 10.57 23.66
C ILE A 110 -27.92 10.26 22.16
N PHE A 111 -29.01 10.52 21.44
CA PHE A 111 -29.07 10.32 20.00
C PHE A 111 -28.11 11.24 19.24
N LYS A 112 -27.94 12.50 19.66
CA LYS A 112 -26.93 13.40 19.09
C LYS A 112 -25.52 12.84 19.26
N THR A 113 -25.18 12.35 20.45
CA THR A 113 -23.87 11.74 20.71
C THR A 113 -23.66 10.47 19.89
N LEU A 114 -24.65 9.58 19.83
CA LEU A 114 -24.57 8.36 19.00
C LEU A 114 -24.42 8.68 17.52
N HIS A 115 -25.16 9.67 17.02
CA HIS A 115 -25.05 10.09 15.63
C HIS A 115 -23.68 10.71 15.34
N TYR A 116 -23.15 11.54 16.25
CA TYR A 116 -21.80 12.07 16.16
C TYR A 116 -20.74 10.95 16.12
N LEU A 117 -20.81 9.99 17.04
CA LEU A 117 -19.88 8.86 17.09
C LEU A 117 -20.00 8.00 15.84
N SER A 118 -21.21 7.74 15.35
CA SER A 118 -21.45 7.03 14.10
C SER A 118 -20.76 7.74 12.93
N ASN A 119 -20.93 9.06 12.81
CA ASN A 119 -20.30 9.83 11.74
C ASN A 119 -18.77 9.87 11.85
N LEU A 120 -18.23 9.93 13.07
CA LEU A 120 -16.79 9.85 13.31
C LEU A 120 -16.22 8.47 12.95
N ILE A 121 -16.95 7.39 13.26
CA ILE A 121 -16.55 6.03 12.86
C ILE A 121 -16.59 5.90 11.34
N GLN A 122 -17.63 6.45 10.69
CA GLN A 122 -17.73 6.47 9.23
C GLN A 122 -16.57 7.23 8.60
N SER A 123 -16.17 8.39 9.15
CA SER A 123 -15.03 9.14 8.62
C SER A 123 -13.71 8.37 8.72
N ILE A 124 -13.54 7.54 9.75
CA ILE A 124 -12.36 6.67 9.91
C ILE A 124 -12.40 5.46 8.96
N LYS A 125 -13.57 4.85 8.79
CA LYS A 125 -13.74 3.66 7.95
C LYS A 125 -13.64 3.97 6.46
N THR A 126 -14.16 5.11 6.04
CA THR A 126 -14.21 5.56 4.66
C THR A 126 -13.75 7.02 4.59
N PRO A 127 -12.43 7.27 4.61
CA PRO A 127 -11.90 8.62 4.48
C PRO A 127 -12.25 9.21 3.11
N LEU A 128 -12.57 10.51 3.09
CA LEU A 128 -12.93 11.21 1.85
C LEU A 128 -11.71 11.68 1.05
N GLY A 129 -10.53 11.75 1.69
CA GLY A 129 -9.32 12.30 1.10
C GLY A 129 -9.34 13.83 1.02
N THR A 130 -10.12 14.49 1.90
CA THR A 130 -10.09 15.95 2.08
C THR A 130 -9.09 16.32 3.18
N LYS A 131 -8.76 17.61 3.34
CA LYS A 131 -7.80 18.05 4.35
C LYS A 131 -8.26 17.73 5.78
N GLU A 132 -9.55 17.79 6.03
CA GLU A 132 -10.20 17.52 7.32
C GLU A 132 -10.41 16.03 7.56
N ASN A 133 -10.47 15.23 6.49
CA ASN A 133 -10.61 13.78 6.54
C ASN A 133 -9.66 13.11 5.53
N PRO A 134 -8.33 13.19 5.78
CA PRO A 134 -7.32 12.67 4.89
C PRO A 134 -7.32 11.13 4.94
N ALA A 135 -6.95 10.50 3.84
CA ALA A 135 -6.64 9.07 3.84
C ALA A 135 -5.20 8.83 4.30
N ARG A 136 -4.82 7.58 4.60
CA ARG A 136 -3.39 7.28 4.80
C ARG A 136 -2.62 7.31 3.47
N VAL A 137 -3.19 6.71 2.43
CA VAL A 137 -2.64 6.69 1.05
C VAL A 137 -3.78 6.65 0.02
N CYS A 138 -3.48 6.97 -1.24
CA CYS A 138 -4.47 6.91 -2.33
C CYS A 138 -5.02 5.50 -2.57
N ARG A 139 -4.26 4.46 -2.22
CA ARG A 139 -4.76 3.07 -2.32
C ARG A 139 -5.94 2.83 -1.39
N ASP A 140 -5.86 3.29 -0.14
CA ASP A 140 -6.91 3.11 0.86
C ASP A 140 -8.22 3.78 0.42
N LEU A 141 -8.12 4.96 -0.23
CA LEU A 141 -9.25 5.64 -0.84
C LEU A 141 -9.94 4.81 -1.93
N MET A 142 -9.15 4.05 -2.71
CA MET A 142 -9.66 3.16 -3.75
C MET A 142 -10.38 1.94 -3.15
N ASP A 143 -9.86 1.43 -2.04
CA ASP A 143 -10.34 0.20 -1.42
C ASP A 143 -11.61 0.41 -0.59
N CYS A 144 -11.97 1.66 -0.26
CA CYS A 144 -13.14 2.03 0.56
C CYS A 144 -14.51 1.93 -0.17
N GLU A 145 -14.65 1.05 -1.17
CA GLU A 145 -15.88 0.80 -1.97
C GLU A 145 -16.51 2.03 -2.65
N GLN A 146 -15.86 3.19 -2.60
CA GLN A 146 -16.31 4.42 -3.24
C GLN A 146 -15.68 4.59 -4.64
N LYS A 147 -16.49 5.03 -5.61
CA LYS A 147 -15.98 5.37 -6.95
C LYS A 147 -15.14 6.63 -6.87
N MET A 148 -13.83 6.45 -6.78
CA MET A 148 -12.85 7.53 -6.82
C MET A 148 -12.50 7.93 -8.25
N VAL A 149 -12.12 9.19 -8.44
CA VAL A 149 -11.70 9.75 -9.72
C VAL A 149 -10.28 10.27 -9.61
N ASP A 150 -9.50 10.14 -10.68
CA ASP A 150 -8.13 10.65 -10.70
C ASP A 150 -8.11 12.15 -10.41
N GLY A 151 -7.24 12.59 -9.50
CA GLY A 151 -7.29 13.96 -9.03
C GLY A 151 -6.32 14.26 -7.89
N THR A 152 -6.55 15.39 -7.24
CA THR A 152 -5.76 15.85 -6.10
C THR A 152 -6.50 15.56 -4.81
N TYR A 153 -5.82 14.95 -3.84
CA TYR A 153 -6.37 14.54 -2.56
C TYR A 153 -5.38 14.83 -1.44
N TRP A 154 -5.87 14.77 -0.21
CA TRP A 154 -5.06 14.91 1.00
C TRP A 154 -4.83 13.55 1.64
N VAL A 155 -3.56 13.29 1.97
CA VAL A 155 -3.16 12.09 2.69
C VAL A 155 -2.31 12.41 3.91
N ASP A 156 -2.39 11.53 4.90
CA ASP A 156 -1.65 11.55 6.15
C ASP A 156 -1.00 10.16 6.37
N PRO A 157 0.21 9.94 5.83
CA PRO A 157 0.86 8.64 5.91
C PRO A 157 1.28 8.25 7.33
N ASN A 158 1.64 9.24 8.16
CA ASN A 158 2.06 9.04 9.54
C ASN A 158 0.89 8.96 10.51
N LEU A 159 -0.32 9.32 10.07
CA LEU A 159 -1.53 9.41 10.88
C LEU A 159 -1.34 10.40 12.05
N GLY A 160 -2.35 10.46 12.90
CA GLY A 160 -2.31 11.21 14.14
C GLY A 160 -2.91 12.59 13.96
N CYS A 161 -2.08 13.63 14.02
CA CYS A 161 -2.59 14.99 13.92
C CYS A 161 -2.66 15.39 12.45
N SER A 162 -3.85 15.63 11.91
CA SER A 162 -4.07 16.01 10.51
C SER A 162 -3.52 17.40 10.10
N SER A 163 -2.65 18.03 10.91
CA SER A 163 -2.07 19.34 10.61
C SER A 163 -0.91 19.28 9.63
N ASP A 164 -0.26 18.12 9.50
CA ASP A 164 0.88 17.86 8.61
C ASP A 164 0.47 17.05 7.36
N THR A 165 -0.83 16.97 7.08
CA THR A 165 -1.35 16.35 5.85
C THR A 165 -0.71 16.93 4.62
N ILE A 166 -0.47 16.09 3.62
CA ILE A 166 0.16 16.48 2.37
C ILE A 166 -0.83 16.35 1.21
N GLU A 167 -0.74 17.29 0.28
CA GLU A 167 -1.48 17.26 -0.97
C GLU A 167 -0.76 16.35 -1.98
N VAL A 168 -1.49 15.41 -2.57
CA VAL A 168 -0.97 14.41 -3.50
C VAL A 168 -1.86 14.29 -4.71
N SER A 169 -1.30 13.83 -5.82
CA SER A 169 -2.09 13.39 -6.97
C SER A 169 -2.37 11.90 -6.85
N CYS A 170 -3.63 11.52 -6.74
CA CYS A 170 -4.07 10.13 -6.75
C CYS A 170 -4.45 9.71 -8.16
N ASN A 171 -3.89 8.58 -8.59
CA ASN A 171 -4.23 7.94 -9.84
C ASN A 171 -4.90 6.59 -9.55
N PHE A 172 -6.23 6.58 -9.57
CA PHE A 172 -7.08 5.42 -9.35
C PHE A 172 -7.19 4.53 -10.59
N THR A 173 -7.09 5.11 -11.80
CA THR A 173 -7.06 4.31 -13.04
C THR A 173 -5.83 3.40 -13.13
N HIS A 174 -4.73 3.77 -12.46
CA HIS A 174 -3.51 2.97 -12.34
C HIS A 174 -3.38 2.25 -10.99
N GLY A 175 -4.51 1.94 -10.35
CA GLY A 175 -4.52 1.22 -9.07
C GLY A 175 -4.07 2.09 -7.91
N GLY A 176 -4.73 3.23 -7.70
CA GLY A 176 -4.56 4.05 -6.50
C GLY A 176 -3.12 4.50 -6.22
N GLN A 177 -2.32 4.81 -7.25
CA GLN A 177 -0.97 5.32 -7.06
C GLN A 177 -1.00 6.71 -6.39
N THR A 178 -0.09 6.90 -5.43
CA THR A 178 0.11 8.19 -4.75
C THR A 178 1.32 8.90 -5.33
N CYS A 179 1.08 10.02 -6.00
CA CYS A 179 2.10 10.80 -6.69
C CYS A 179 2.35 12.14 -6.00
N LEU A 180 3.60 12.38 -5.57
CA LEU A 180 4.03 13.64 -4.99
C LEU A 180 4.58 14.56 -6.07
N LYS A 181 4.16 15.83 -6.06
CA LYS A 181 4.70 16.86 -6.95
C LYS A 181 5.96 17.47 -6.30
N PRO A 182 7.09 17.58 -7.02
CA PRO A 182 8.28 18.23 -6.48
C PRO A 182 7.98 19.70 -6.21
N ILE A 183 8.45 20.20 -5.07
CA ILE A 183 8.33 21.62 -4.73
C ILE A 183 9.45 22.34 -5.49
N THR A 184 9.11 23.06 -6.56
CA THR A 184 10.05 24.00 -7.18
C THR A 184 10.23 25.19 -6.25
N ALA A 185 11.39 25.25 -5.59
CA ALA A 185 11.85 26.46 -4.91
C ALA A 185 12.44 27.40 -5.97
N SER A 186 11.80 28.55 -6.18
CA SER A 186 12.32 29.66 -6.99
C SER A 186 13.35 30.48 -6.23
#